data_AF-B7L7W9-F1
#
_entry.id   AF-B7L7W9-F1
#
_cell.length_a   1.000
_cell.length_b   1.000
_cell.length_c   1.000
_cell.angle_alpha   90.00
_cell.angle_beta   90.00
_cell.angle_gamma   90.00
#
_symmetry.space_group_name_H-M   'P 1'
#
loop_
_entity.id
_entity.type
_entity.pdbx_description
1 polymer ?
#
loop_
_entity_poly.entity_id
_entity_poly.type
_entity_poly.pdbx_seq_one_letter_code
_entity_poly.pdbx_strand_id
1 'polypeptide(L)'
;MKTIRIRGGIRTRQGGVMAIKHFPVVRFTSKGREYEVDERLITTIDKHRSEKDAYHIYLTDGTYFCATNVVQVNLIRQVQESRR
;
A
#
# COMPACT_ATOMS: atom_id res chain seq x y z
N MET A 1 9.10 -24.36 -18.10
CA MET A 1 7.77 -24.10 -17.50
C MET A 1 7.46 -25.21 -16.50
N LYS A 2 7.34 -24.90 -15.21
CA LYS A 2 6.94 -25.88 -14.18
C LYS A 2 5.58 -25.44 -13.64
N THR A 3 4.55 -26.21 -14.00
CA THR A 3 3.17 -26.00 -13.55
C THR A 3 3.07 -26.37 -12.07
N ILE A 4 2.88 -25.38 -11.20
CA ILE A 4 2.62 -25.59 -9.78
C ILE A 4 1.11 -25.82 -9.62
N ARG A 5 0.72 -27.06 -9.33
CA ARG A 5 -0.66 -27.45 -9.06
C ARG A 5 -0.89 -27.39 -7.56
N ILE A 6 -1.56 -26.35 -7.08
CA ILE A 6 -1.88 -26.20 -5.65
C ILE A 6 -3.13 -27.04 -5.35
N ARG A 7 -2.93 -28.28 -4.90
CA ARG A 7 -3.97 -29.11 -4.29
C ARG A 7 -4.16 -28.67 -2.84
N GLY A 8 -5.42 -28.53 -2.43
CA GLY A 8 -5.81 -28.46 -1.02
C GLY A 8 -6.12 -27.04 -0.55
N GLY A 9 -7.40 -26.69 -0.59
CA GLY A 9 -7.91 -25.49 0.07
C GLY A 9 -7.66 -25.59 1.57
N ILE A 10 -6.94 -24.60 2.11
CA ILE A 10 -6.80 -24.39 3.55
C ILE A 10 -8.16 -23.87 4.03
N ARG A 11 -9.01 -24.77 4.53
CA ARG A 11 -10.25 -24.41 5.22
C ARG A 11 -9.88 -23.87 6.60
N THR A 12 -9.83 -22.56 6.74
CA THR A 12 -9.78 -21.89 8.06
C THR A 12 -11.10 -22.14 8.80
N ARG A 13 -11.01 -22.39 10.10
CA ARG A 13 -12.16 -22.65 11.00
C ARG A 13 -12.94 -21.36 11.24
N GLN A 14 -13.67 -20.90 10.23
CA GLN A 14 -14.74 -19.90 10.20
C GLN A 14 -15.01 -19.66 8.73
N GLY A 15 -16.23 -19.91 8.25
CA GLY A 15 -16.60 -20.06 6.84
C GLY A 15 -16.46 -18.85 5.92
N GLY A 16 -15.39 -18.06 6.03
CA GLY A 16 -15.02 -17.01 5.09
C GLY A 16 -14.25 -17.57 3.89
N VAL A 17 -14.41 -16.94 2.73
CA VAL A 17 -13.56 -17.22 1.55
C VAL A 17 -12.31 -16.33 1.67
N MET A 18 -11.11 -16.90 1.53
CA MET A 18 -9.89 -16.09 1.44
C MET A 18 -9.80 -15.47 0.04
N ALA A 19 -9.87 -14.15 -0.05
CA ALA A 19 -9.71 -13.40 -1.29
C ALA A 19 -8.32 -12.76 -1.36
N ILE A 20 -7.73 -12.69 -2.55
CA ILE A 20 -6.53 -11.90 -2.81
C ILE A 20 -7.01 -10.52 -3.27
N LYS A 21 -6.55 -9.46 -2.59
CA LYS A 21 -6.87 -8.06 -2.94
C LYS A 21 -5.61 -7.25 -3.10
N HIS A 22 -5.69 -6.25 -3.98
CA HIS A 22 -4.64 -5.28 -4.22
C HIS A 22 -5.01 -3.97 -3.53
N PHE A 23 -4.04 -3.39 -2.84
CA PHE A 23 -4.16 -2.13 -2.12
C PHE A 23 -3.09 -1.19 -2.67
N PRO A 24 -3.46 -0.18 -3.49
CA PRO A 24 -2.50 0.80 -3.97
C PRO A 24 -2.03 1.65 -2.79
N VAL A 25 -0.72 1.72 -2.58
CA VAL A 25 -0.09 2.47 -1.51
C VAL A 25 1.08 3.27 -2.06
N VAL A 26 1.41 4.37 -1.40
CA VAL A 26 2.61 5.16 -1.65
C VAL A 26 3.60 4.90 -0.53
N ARG A 27 4.79 4.43 -0.90
CA ARG A 27 5.93 4.28 0.01
C ARG A 27 6.86 5.45 -0.15
N PHE A 28 7.35 5.98 0.97
CA PHE A 28 8.30 7.08 0.96
C PHE A 28 9.10 7.15 2.26
N THR A 29 10.23 7.84 2.22
CA THR A 29 11.05 8.12 3.40
C THR A 29 10.82 9.56 3.85
N SER A 30 10.55 9.79 5.14
CA SER A 30 10.50 11.12 5.73
C SER A 30 11.23 11.14 7.07
N LYS A 31 12.13 12.11 7.26
CA LYS A 31 12.95 12.25 8.49
C LYS A 31 13.65 10.94 8.92
N GLY A 32 14.16 10.18 7.95
CA GLY A 32 14.85 8.90 8.19
C GLY A 32 13.95 7.71 8.51
N ARG A 33 12.62 7.83 8.36
CA ARG A 33 11.66 6.74 8.57
C ARG A 33 10.92 6.42 7.29
N GLU A 34 10.69 5.14 7.04
CA GLU A 34 9.85 4.68 5.94
C GLU A 34 8.38 4.68 6.35
N TYR A 35 7.54 5.16 5.44
CA TYR A 35 6.09 5.17 5.57
C TYR A 35 5.48 4.43 4.39
N GLU A 36 4.36 3.77 4.64
CA GLU A 36 3.48 3.19 3.65
C GLU A 36 2.08 3.72 3.92
N VAL A 37 1.53 4.47 2.96
CA VAL A 37 0.23 5.14 3.11
C VAL A 37 -0.68 4.71 1.96
N ASP A 38 -1.91 4.34 2.27
CA ASP A 38 -2.94 4.06 1.25
C ASP A 38 -3.13 5.28 0.35
N GLU A 39 -3.11 5.08 -0.96
CA GLU A 39 -3.23 6.18 -1.93
C GLU A 39 -4.50 7.01 -1.73
N ARG A 40 -5.57 6.39 -1.20
CA ARG A 40 -6.85 7.09 -0.88
C ARG A 40 -6.73 8.09 0.25
N LEU A 41 -5.71 7.98 1.09
CA LEU A 41 -5.44 8.92 2.17
C LEU A 41 -4.58 10.10 1.71
N ILE A 42 -4.11 10.11 0.46
CA ILE A 42 -3.27 11.17 -0.08
C ILE A 42 -4.14 12.17 -0.83
N THR A 43 -3.97 13.44 -0.49
CA THR A 43 -4.62 14.56 -1.16
C THR A 43 -3.77 15.05 -2.33
N THR A 44 -2.48 15.30 -2.11
CA THR A 44 -1.55 15.73 -3.17
C THR A 44 -0.14 15.21 -2.95
N ILE A 45 0.60 15.06 -4.06
CA ILE A 45 2.04 14.78 -4.10
C ILE A 45 2.67 15.76 -5.08
N ASP A 46 3.42 16.73 -4.55
CA ASP A 46 4.06 17.78 -5.35
C ASP A 46 5.58 17.69 -5.24
N LYS A 47 6.30 17.96 -6.34
CA LYS A 47 7.76 18.03 -6.29
C LYS A 47 8.22 19.22 -5.45
N HIS A 48 9.20 19.00 -4.59
CA HIS A 48 9.85 20.08 -3.87
C HIS A 48 10.61 20.97 -4.86
N ARG A 49 10.40 22.29 -4.79
CA ARG A 49 10.96 23.22 -5.80
C ARG A 49 12.47 23.42 -5.66
N SER A 50 12.96 23.42 -4.44
CA SER A 50 14.36 23.74 -4.11
C SER A 50 15.22 22.53 -3.73
N GLU A 51 14.61 21.44 -3.27
CA GLU A 51 15.31 20.26 -2.79
C GLU A 51 15.13 19.17 -3.82
N LYS A 52 16.24 18.71 -4.38
CA LYS A 52 16.24 17.74 -5.45
C LYS A 52 15.76 16.39 -4.90
N ASP A 53 14.91 15.71 -5.67
CA ASP A 53 14.36 14.38 -5.35
C ASP A 53 13.47 14.33 -4.09
N ALA A 54 13.11 15.50 -3.54
CA ALA A 54 12.13 15.63 -2.46
C ALA A 54 10.73 15.97 -3.00
N TYR A 55 9.72 15.60 -2.22
CA TYR A 55 8.32 15.77 -2.51
C TYR A 55 7.56 16.25 -1.27
N HIS A 56 6.54 17.06 -1.49
CA HIS A 56 5.52 17.40 -0.53
C HIS A 56 4.38 16.40 -0.65
N ILE A 57 4.06 15.68 0.42
CA ILE A 57 2.92 14.76 0.47
C ILE A 57 1.94 15.28 1.52
N TYR A 58 0.70 15.54 1.09
CA TYR A 58 -0.39 15.96 1.97
C TYR A 58 -1.41 14.84 2.09
N LEU A 59 -1.81 14.51 3.31
CA LEU A 59 -2.84 13.54 3.60
C LEU A 59 -4.20 14.21 3.80
N THR A 60 -5.27 13.43 3.66
CA THR A 60 -6.66 13.90 3.80
C THR A 60 -7.01 14.36 5.22
N ASP A 61 -6.26 13.93 6.23
CA ASP A 61 -6.40 14.38 7.62
C ASP A 61 -5.62 15.67 7.93
N GLY A 62 -4.95 16.27 6.93
CA GLY A 62 -4.13 17.46 7.08
C GLY A 62 -2.67 17.17 7.45
N THR A 63 -2.27 15.91 7.59
CA THR A 63 -0.87 15.54 7.84
C THR A 63 0.00 15.88 6.63
N TYR A 64 1.19 16.43 6.89
CA TYR A 64 2.17 16.80 5.88
C TYR A 64 3.50 16.06 6.06
N PHE A 65 4.07 15.60 4.94
CA PHE A 65 5.41 15.05 4.87
C PHE A 65 6.25 15.78 3.82
N CYS A 66 7.49 16.12 4.19
CA CYS A 66 8.57 16.27 3.22
C CYS A 66 9.22 14.89 3.06
N ALA A 67 9.21 14.37 1.84
CA ALA A 67 9.48 12.97 1.57
C ALA A 67 10.46 12.78 0.41
N THR A 68 11.29 11.75 0.51
CA THR A 68 12.17 11.27 -0.57
C THR A 68 11.83 9.81 -0.89
N ASN A 69 12.42 9.27 -1.97
CA ASN A 69 12.20 7.89 -2.39
C ASN A 69 10.71 7.53 -2.57
N VAL A 70 9.92 8.47 -3.10
CA VAL A 70 8.47 8.29 -3.27
C VAL A 70 8.19 7.31 -4.40
N VAL A 71 7.52 6.19 -4.08
CA VAL A 71 7.18 5.13 -5.04
C VAL A 71 5.75 4.66 -4.81
N GLN A 72 4.98 4.54 -5.90
CA GLN A 72 3.67 3.92 -5.89
C GLN A 72 3.81 2.40 -6.05
N VAL A 73 3.18 1.63 -5.16
CA VAL A 73 3.21 0.16 -5.21
C VAL A 73 1.83 -0.42 -4.94
N ASN A 74 1.55 -1.58 -5.54
CA ASN A 74 0.33 -2.34 -5.27
C ASN A 74 0.63 -3.42 -4.23
N LEU A 75 0.18 -3.21 -2.99
CA LEU A 75 0.31 -4.19 -1.92
C LEU A 75 -0.72 -5.31 -2.11
N ILE A 76 -0.25 -6.54 -2.29
CA ILE A 76 -1.10 -7.73 -2.45
C ILE A 76 -1.31 -8.35 -1.07
N ARG A 77 -2.56 -8.41 -0.60
CA ARG A 77 -2.90 -9.06 0.69
C ARG A 77 -3.97 -10.12 0.50
N GLN A 78 -3.86 -11.18 1.28
CA GLN A 78 -4.95 -12.12 1.50
C GLN A 78 -5.87 -11.53 2.56
N VAL A 79 -7.16 -11.41 2.25
CA VAL A 79 -8.19 -10.96 3.17
C VAL A 79 -9.22 -12.06 3.35
N GLN A 80 -9.73 -12.21 4.57
CA GLN A 80 -10.85 -13.08 4.84
C GLN A 80 -12.13 -12.32 4.50
N GLU A 81 -12.88 -12.79 3.52
CA GLU A 81 -14.21 -12.26 3.22
C GLU A 81 -15.27 -13.02 4.00
N SER A 82 -16.07 -12.31 4.78
CA SER A 82 -17.30 -12.86 5.37
C SER A 82 -18.24 -13.27 4.24
N ARG A 83 -18.71 -14.52 4.24
CA ARG A 83 -19.83 -14.92 3.38
C ARG A 83 -21.07 -14.16 3.86
N ARG A 84 -21.59 -13.26 3.02
CA ARG A 84 -22.92 -12.66 3.21
C ARG A 84 -24.00 -13.70 2.94
#